data_AF-A0A552AR81-F1
#
_entry.id   AF-A0A552AR81-F1
#
_cell.length_a   1.000
_cell.length_b   1.000
_cell.length_c   1.000
_cell.angle_alpha   90.00
_cell.angle_beta   90.00
_cell.angle_gamma   90.00
#
_symmetry.space_group_name_H-M   'P 1'
#
loop_
_entity.id
_entity.type
_entity.pdbx_description
1 polymer ?
#
loop_
_entity_poly.entity_id
_entity_poly.type
_entity_poly.pdbx_seq_one_letter_code
_entity_poly.pdbx_strand_id
1 'polypeptide(L)'
;MAKSAIFKPSLFGLKHSNRDFTQKETWGKNQFNSSFPASLCAYLDGKGLKNVYLKLDENLKIQPAELSTQELYGLAPDSDNLFYAFESQFTPYNQFVIGSLPRVDLVTQRIDNGNCLRGLEIKLTALPDNTTCDLEDIRYGCEIVVRPDTIVYLACSIINHIRQNTQKLQEIIGSDFDSIQDWTEPREVMPYLLSIVGVIDRLSLDLLPYQQPFLIQPIWKTEGKSSKLAEQCLDVFVWSDLAFTRLFVDLTKFEARIEKTISRQIRSAIWLFKMLDDFSKQERINHRKIIDQLSYNTKNDKAFALSGKITNRYMRSEILHRPRINKSEIREIILGGGQNLLSPERRFDAIIYNSPDLFNLEEGAK
;
A
#
# COMPACT_ATOMS: atom_id res chain seq x y z
N MET A 1 -47.26 -3.42 -8.29
CA MET A 1 -46.18 -2.64 -7.65
C MET A 1 -45.32 -3.61 -6.85
N ALA A 2 -44.16 -3.99 -7.38
CA ALA A 2 -43.22 -4.84 -6.65
C ALA A 2 -42.60 -3.99 -5.54
N LYS A 3 -42.68 -4.44 -4.29
CA LYS A 3 -41.90 -3.87 -3.18
C LYS A 3 -40.43 -3.98 -3.59
N SER A 4 -39.77 -2.85 -3.87
CA SER A 4 -38.31 -2.86 -4.02
C SER A 4 -37.77 -3.37 -2.69
N ALA A 5 -36.99 -4.45 -2.73
CA ALA A 5 -36.22 -4.85 -1.56
C ALA A 5 -35.35 -3.66 -1.16
N ILE A 6 -35.53 -3.16 0.05
CA ILE A 6 -34.69 -2.08 0.59
C ILE A 6 -33.33 -2.70 0.82
N PHE A 7 -32.44 -2.61 -0.16
CA PHE A 7 -31.04 -2.98 0.00
C PHE A 7 -30.41 -2.04 1.02
N LYS A 8 -29.91 -2.60 2.12
CA LYS A 8 -29.14 -1.82 3.11
C LYS A 8 -27.83 -1.33 2.47
N PRO A 9 -27.33 -0.14 2.85
CA PRO A 9 -26.03 0.33 2.39
C PRO A 9 -24.93 -0.71 2.63
N SER A 10 -24.16 -1.02 1.59
CA SER A 10 -23.09 -2.02 1.65
C SER A 10 -22.06 -1.80 0.53
N LEU A 11 -20.95 -2.55 0.62
CA LEU A 11 -19.94 -2.65 -0.42
C LEU A 11 -19.94 -4.06 -1.02
N PHE A 12 -19.76 -4.15 -2.34
CA PHE A 12 -19.73 -5.42 -3.07
C PHE A 12 -18.68 -6.38 -2.50
N GLY A 13 -19.06 -7.64 -2.26
CA GLY A 13 -18.17 -8.70 -1.79
C GLY A 13 -17.80 -8.65 -0.30
N LEU A 14 -18.05 -7.54 0.42
CA LEU A 14 -17.75 -7.42 1.85
C LEU A 14 -18.92 -7.96 2.70
N LYS A 15 -19.12 -9.28 2.67
CA LYS A 15 -20.19 -9.96 3.40
C LYS A 15 -20.04 -9.90 4.93
N HIS A 16 -18.83 -10.17 5.42
CA HIS A 16 -18.53 -10.23 6.86
C HIS A 16 -17.33 -9.33 7.19
N SER A 17 -17.53 -8.35 8.06
CA SER A 17 -16.53 -7.33 8.36
C SER A 17 -16.68 -6.81 9.79
N ASN A 18 -15.59 -6.29 10.36
CA ASN A 18 -15.66 -5.53 11.61
C ASN A 18 -16.18 -4.09 11.43
N ARG A 19 -16.54 -3.70 10.20
CA ARG A 19 -17.18 -2.43 9.85
C ARG A 19 -18.64 -2.66 9.45
N ASP A 20 -19.55 -1.87 10.03
CA ASP A 20 -20.97 -1.88 9.70
C ASP A 20 -21.28 -0.77 8.68
N PHE A 21 -21.53 -1.16 7.43
CA PHE A 21 -21.84 -0.22 6.35
C PHE A 21 -23.25 0.38 6.42
N THR A 22 -24.10 -0.06 7.36
CA THR A 22 -25.37 0.64 7.63
C THR A 22 -25.17 1.94 8.41
N GLN A 23 -24.00 2.11 9.05
CA GLN A 23 -23.64 3.30 9.82
C GLN A 23 -22.91 4.33 8.97
N LYS A 24 -23.25 5.61 9.13
CA LYS A 24 -22.68 6.72 8.35
C LYS A 24 -21.18 6.89 8.57
N GLU A 25 -20.70 6.60 9.78
CA GLU A 25 -19.31 6.74 10.19
C GLU A 25 -18.37 5.86 9.34
N THR A 26 -18.84 4.68 8.93
CA THR A 26 -18.11 3.73 8.07
C THR A 26 -17.86 4.29 6.66
N TRP A 27 -18.70 5.22 6.21
CA TRP A 27 -18.56 5.90 4.92
C TRP A 27 -17.69 7.16 4.99
N GLY A 28 -17.14 7.48 6.16
CA GLY A 28 -16.17 8.56 6.33
C GLY A 28 -14.82 8.23 5.70
N LYS A 29 -14.04 9.28 5.39
CA LYS A 29 -12.72 9.22 4.72
C LYS A 29 -11.81 8.09 5.23
N ASN A 30 -11.70 7.90 6.54
CA ASN A 30 -10.74 6.95 7.11
C ASN A 30 -11.15 5.48 6.94
N GLN A 31 -12.44 5.18 6.96
CA GLN A 31 -12.93 3.80 6.84
C GLN A 31 -13.23 3.46 5.38
N PHE A 32 -13.94 4.33 4.66
CA PHE A 32 -14.28 4.06 3.26
C PHE A 32 -13.03 3.86 2.39
N ASN A 33 -11.97 4.65 2.60
CA ASN A 33 -10.77 4.58 1.76
C ASN A 33 -9.94 3.31 1.94
N SER A 34 -10.13 2.53 3.01
CA SER A 34 -9.56 1.18 3.13
C SER A 34 -10.58 0.07 2.81
N SER A 35 -11.88 0.30 3.01
CA SER A 35 -12.92 -0.67 2.64
C SER A 35 -13.17 -0.79 1.14
N PHE A 36 -13.28 0.36 0.44
CA PHE A 36 -13.57 0.39 -1.00
C PHE A 36 -12.54 -0.35 -1.85
N PRO A 37 -11.23 -0.22 -1.61
CA PRO A 37 -10.20 -1.03 -2.26
C PRO A 37 -10.45 -2.54 -2.18
N ALA A 38 -10.85 -3.05 -1.02
CA ALA A 38 -11.16 -4.46 -0.87
C ALA A 38 -12.39 -4.85 -1.71
N SER A 39 -13.43 -4.02 -1.67
CA SER A 39 -14.63 -4.23 -2.50
C SER A 39 -14.33 -4.20 -3.99
N LEU A 40 -13.42 -3.33 -4.44
CA LEU A 40 -13.04 -3.23 -5.84
C LEU A 40 -12.31 -4.50 -6.32
N CYS A 41 -11.46 -5.11 -5.50
CA CYS A 41 -10.83 -6.39 -5.85
C CYS A 41 -11.88 -7.52 -5.95
N ALA A 42 -12.85 -7.54 -5.03
CA ALA A 42 -13.97 -8.49 -5.09
C ALA A 42 -14.84 -8.26 -6.34
N TYR A 43 -15.07 -7.01 -6.73
CA TYR A 43 -15.81 -6.68 -7.95
C TYR A 43 -15.08 -7.10 -9.22
N LEU A 44 -13.75 -6.90 -9.29
CA LEU A 44 -12.93 -7.44 -10.37
C LEU A 44 -13.09 -8.96 -10.50
N ASP A 45 -13.03 -9.67 -9.38
CA ASP A 45 -13.22 -11.13 -9.34
C ASP A 45 -14.60 -11.55 -9.85
N GLY A 46 -15.66 -10.87 -9.43
CA GLY A 46 -17.04 -11.08 -9.92
C GLY A 46 -17.20 -10.82 -11.42
N LYS A 47 -16.29 -10.03 -12.03
CA LYS A 47 -16.21 -9.82 -13.49
C LYS A 47 -15.29 -10.82 -14.20
N GLY A 48 -14.69 -11.77 -13.49
CA GLY A 48 -13.68 -12.68 -14.03
C GLY A 48 -12.34 -12.00 -14.33
N LEU A 49 -12.07 -10.83 -13.73
CA LEU A 49 -10.83 -10.07 -13.91
C LEU A 49 -9.88 -10.34 -12.73
N LYS A 50 -8.62 -10.63 -13.06
CA LYS A 50 -7.55 -10.71 -12.06
C LYS A 50 -6.93 -9.34 -11.77
N ASN A 51 -6.34 -9.19 -10.60
CA ASN A 51 -5.60 -8.00 -10.19
C ASN A 51 -4.25 -7.93 -10.93
N VAL A 52 -3.73 -6.72 -11.15
CA VAL A 52 -2.38 -6.55 -11.71
C VAL A 52 -1.36 -6.76 -10.61
N TYR A 53 -0.60 -7.85 -10.66
CA TYR A 53 0.36 -8.20 -9.62
C TYR A 53 1.78 -7.80 -10.02
N LEU A 54 2.33 -6.83 -9.31
CA LEU A 54 3.68 -6.33 -9.50
C LEU A 54 4.65 -7.21 -8.71
N LYS A 55 5.40 -8.03 -9.46
CA LYS A 55 6.37 -9.00 -8.95
C LYS A 55 7.79 -8.57 -9.24
N LEU A 56 8.72 -8.97 -8.39
CA LEU A 56 10.15 -8.84 -8.64
C LEU A 56 10.63 -10.02 -9.50
N ASP A 57 11.47 -9.76 -10.49
CA ASP A 57 12.14 -10.77 -11.31
C ASP A 57 13.60 -11.02 -10.88
N GLU A 58 14.27 -11.99 -11.51
CA GLU A 58 15.67 -12.34 -11.26
C GLU A 58 16.68 -11.22 -11.56
N ASN A 59 16.26 -10.18 -12.28
CA ASN A 59 17.06 -8.99 -12.57
C ASN A 59 16.74 -7.83 -11.62
N LEU A 60 16.00 -8.09 -10.54
CA LEU A 60 15.51 -7.09 -9.57
C LEU A 60 14.63 -6.01 -10.23
N LYS A 61 13.97 -6.34 -11.34
CA LYS A 61 13.01 -5.46 -12.01
C LYS A 61 11.59 -5.88 -11.67
N ILE A 62 10.70 -4.90 -11.68
CA ILE A 62 9.27 -5.15 -11.47
C ILE A 62 8.64 -5.55 -12.80
N GLN A 63 7.95 -6.69 -12.78
CA GLN A 63 7.18 -7.22 -13.91
C GLN A 63 5.71 -7.39 -13.50
N PRO A 64 4.75 -7.04 -14.38
CA PRO A 64 3.35 -7.34 -14.16
C PRO A 64 3.08 -8.84 -14.36
N ALA A 65 2.29 -9.40 -13.47
CA ALA A 65 1.68 -10.72 -13.55
C ALA A 65 0.19 -10.60 -13.22
N GLU A 66 -0.53 -11.70 -13.30
CA GLU A 66 -1.93 -11.76 -12.86
C GLU A 66 -2.04 -12.40 -11.48
N LEU A 67 -2.94 -11.90 -10.63
CA LEU A 67 -3.26 -12.48 -9.32
C LEU A 67 -4.76 -12.52 -9.11
N SER A 68 -5.32 -13.72 -8.88
CA SER A 68 -6.73 -13.84 -8.53
C SER A 68 -7.02 -13.20 -7.18
N THR A 69 -8.24 -12.68 -6.99
CA THR A 69 -8.62 -12.11 -5.70
C THR A 69 -8.69 -13.19 -4.61
N GLN A 70 -8.99 -14.44 -5.00
CA GLN A 70 -8.88 -15.60 -4.10
C GLN A 70 -7.46 -15.78 -3.55
N GLU A 71 -6.42 -15.72 -4.38
CA GLU A 71 -5.02 -15.81 -3.93
C GLU A 71 -4.62 -14.62 -3.05
N LEU A 72 -5.10 -13.42 -3.42
CA LEU A 72 -4.88 -12.18 -2.68
C LEU A 72 -5.46 -12.22 -1.27
N TYR A 73 -6.66 -12.80 -1.08
CA TYR A 73 -7.34 -12.87 0.22
C TYR A 73 -7.11 -14.18 0.98
N GLY A 74 -6.64 -15.22 0.30
CA GLY A 74 -6.51 -16.58 0.83
C GLY A 74 -7.81 -17.39 0.76
N LEU A 75 -8.93 -16.77 0.40
CA LEU A 75 -10.23 -17.39 0.13
C LEU A 75 -10.94 -16.61 -0.99
N ALA A 76 -11.89 -17.26 -1.66
CA ALA A 76 -12.73 -16.60 -2.65
C ALA A 76 -13.47 -15.41 -2.03
N PRO A 77 -13.59 -14.25 -2.72
CA PRO A 77 -14.22 -13.05 -2.16
C PRO A 77 -15.70 -13.23 -1.79
N ASP A 78 -16.37 -14.18 -2.43
CA ASP A 78 -17.77 -14.54 -2.19
C ASP A 78 -17.93 -15.65 -1.14
N SER A 79 -16.84 -16.15 -0.54
CA SER A 79 -16.90 -17.18 0.49
C SER A 79 -17.60 -16.67 1.75
N ASP A 80 -18.58 -17.43 2.25
CA ASP A 80 -19.24 -17.16 3.53
C ASP A 80 -18.32 -17.39 4.74
N ASN A 81 -17.10 -17.89 4.53
CA ASN A 81 -16.11 -18.06 5.59
C ASN A 81 -15.03 -16.96 5.59
N LEU A 82 -15.09 -16.00 4.66
CA LEU A 82 -14.13 -14.90 4.58
C LEU A 82 -14.60 -13.72 5.44
N PHE A 83 -13.76 -13.30 6.37
CA PHE A 83 -13.95 -12.11 7.21
C PHE A 83 -12.92 -11.03 6.88
N TYR A 84 -13.38 -9.79 6.74
CA TYR A 84 -12.55 -8.60 6.51
C TYR A 84 -12.36 -7.84 7.83
N ALA A 85 -11.21 -8.01 8.49
CA ALA A 85 -10.86 -7.31 9.72
C ALA A 85 -9.99 -6.09 9.40
N PHE A 86 -10.62 -4.92 9.27
CA PHE A 86 -9.91 -3.67 9.01
C PHE A 86 -9.20 -3.12 10.25
N GLU A 87 -8.10 -2.39 10.07
CA GLU A 87 -7.33 -1.76 11.15
C GLU A 87 -7.01 -2.75 12.29
N SER A 88 -6.57 -3.95 11.91
CA SER A 88 -6.37 -5.10 12.81
C SER A 88 -4.93 -5.60 12.73
N GLN A 89 -4.49 -6.35 13.74
CA GLN A 89 -3.16 -6.95 13.74
C GLN A 89 -3.18 -8.27 12.97
N PHE A 90 -2.22 -8.47 12.07
CA PHE A 90 -1.95 -9.81 11.53
C PHE A 90 -1.16 -10.61 12.57
N THR A 91 -1.90 -11.28 13.45
CA THR A 91 -1.34 -11.95 14.64
C THR A 91 -0.22 -12.95 14.38
N PRO A 92 -0.11 -13.63 13.20
CA PRO A 92 1.05 -14.48 12.92
C PRO A 92 2.40 -13.76 13.02
N TYR A 93 2.46 -12.44 12.84
CA TYR A 93 3.70 -11.66 12.94
C TYR A 93 4.06 -11.21 14.36
N ASN A 94 3.17 -11.40 15.35
CA ASN A 94 3.45 -11.04 16.74
C ASN A 94 4.70 -11.74 17.30
N GLN A 95 4.99 -12.95 16.82
CA GLN A 95 6.15 -13.73 17.26
C GLN A 95 7.51 -13.08 16.89
N PHE A 96 7.54 -12.20 15.88
CA PHE A 96 8.77 -11.59 15.38
C PHE A 96 9.11 -10.26 16.06
N VAL A 97 8.21 -9.67 16.85
CA VAL A 97 8.38 -8.32 17.39
C VAL A 97 8.50 -8.31 18.91
N ILE A 98 9.28 -7.37 19.43
CA ILE A 98 9.26 -7.00 20.85
C ILE A 98 8.17 -5.93 21.05
N GLY A 99 7.30 -6.14 22.04
CA GLY A 99 6.15 -5.28 22.29
C GLY A 99 4.93 -5.68 21.45
N SER A 100 4.10 -4.72 21.05
CA SER A 100 2.90 -5.00 20.25
C SER A 100 3.10 -4.63 18.78
N LEU A 101 2.74 -5.55 17.88
CA LEU A 101 2.70 -5.31 16.44
C LEU A 101 1.74 -4.15 16.10
N PRO A 102 2.08 -3.25 15.16
CA PRO A 102 1.11 -2.26 14.69
C PRO A 102 -0.08 -2.94 13.98
N ARG A 103 -1.17 -2.19 13.84
CA ARG A 103 -2.31 -2.61 13.00
C ARG A 103 -1.95 -2.40 11.54
N VAL A 104 -2.52 -3.21 10.66
CA VAL A 104 -2.47 -3.03 9.20
C VAL A 104 -3.86 -2.70 8.68
N ASP A 105 -3.94 -2.08 7.50
CA ASP A 105 -5.19 -1.59 6.92
C ASP A 105 -6.25 -2.71 6.79
N LEU A 106 -5.87 -3.91 6.34
CA LEU A 106 -6.77 -5.06 6.22
C LEU A 106 -6.09 -6.37 6.65
N VAL A 107 -6.79 -7.15 7.48
CA VAL A 107 -6.50 -8.56 7.72
C VAL A 107 -7.68 -9.39 7.23
N THR A 108 -7.44 -10.35 6.34
CA THR A 108 -8.46 -11.36 6.00
C THR A 108 -8.35 -12.54 6.95
N GLN A 109 -9.48 -13.09 7.37
CA GLN A 109 -9.54 -14.19 8.35
C GLN A 109 -10.59 -15.21 7.95
N ARG A 110 -10.46 -16.43 8.47
CA ARG A 110 -11.56 -17.40 8.45
C ARG A 110 -12.52 -17.14 9.61
N ILE A 111 -13.82 -17.21 9.35
CA ILE A 111 -14.84 -17.06 10.40
C ILE A 111 -14.86 -18.27 11.33
N ASP A 112 -14.73 -19.48 10.76
CA ASP A 112 -14.87 -20.74 11.49
C ASP A 112 -13.87 -20.92 12.65
N ASN A 113 -12.65 -20.39 12.53
CA ASN A 113 -11.59 -20.55 13.52
C ASN A 113 -10.81 -19.27 13.84
N GLY A 114 -11.11 -18.15 13.19
CA GLY A 114 -10.42 -16.87 13.41
C GLY A 114 -8.99 -16.81 12.85
N ASN A 115 -8.53 -17.82 12.11
CA ASN A 115 -7.18 -17.85 11.58
C ASN A 115 -6.97 -16.71 10.57
N CYS A 116 -5.91 -15.94 10.77
CA CYS A 116 -5.50 -14.91 9.83
C CYS A 116 -4.95 -15.54 8.54
N LEU A 117 -5.42 -15.06 7.39
CA LEU A 117 -5.05 -15.53 6.05
C LEU A 117 -4.02 -14.61 5.41
N ARG A 118 -4.27 -13.29 5.45
CA ARG A 118 -3.41 -12.25 4.87
C ARG A 118 -3.44 -10.99 5.72
N GLY A 119 -2.31 -10.29 5.81
CA GLY A 119 -2.22 -8.92 6.31
C GLY A 119 -1.78 -8.02 5.15
N LEU A 120 -2.62 -7.06 4.77
CA LEU A 120 -2.52 -6.30 3.52
C LEU A 120 -2.57 -4.80 3.80
N GLU A 121 -1.57 -4.08 3.33
CA GLU A 121 -1.59 -2.62 3.31
C GLU A 121 -2.47 -2.12 2.16
N ILE A 122 -3.12 -0.97 2.33
CA ILE A 122 -3.99 -0.36 1.33
C ILE A 122 -3.56 1.08 1.03
N LYS A 123 -3.45 1.41 -0.26
CA LYS A 123 -3.12 2.76 -0.73
C LYS A 123 -4.00 3.15 -1.90
N LEU A 124 -5.13 3.81 -1.61
CA LEU A 124 -5.98 4.39 -2.65
C LEU A 124 -5.32 5.64 -3.25
N THR A 125 -4.95 5.58 -4.54
CA THR A 125 -4.14 6.62 -5.19
C THR A 125 -4.82 7.23 -6.41
N ALA A 126 -4.66 8.55 -6.56
CA ALA A 126 -5.18 9.30 -7.71
C ALA A 126 -4.27 9.15 -8.94
N LEU A 127 -4.87 9.07 -10.13
CA LEU A 127 -4.16 9.04 -11.40
C LEU A 127 -4.74 10.11 -12.36
N PRO A 128 -3.95 11.10 -12.82
CA PRO A 128 -2.59 11.42 -12.43
C PRO A 128 -2.49 12.07 -11.05
N ASP A 129 -1.29 12.03 -10.47
CA ASP A 129 -0.92 12.90 -9.37
C ASP A 129 -0.55 14.32 -9.86
N ASN A 130 -0.30 15.23 -8.91
CA ASN A 130 0.07 16.61 -9.22
C ASN A 130 1.39 16.76 -10.01
N THR A 131 2.25 15.74 -10.04
CA THR A 131 3.54 15.82 -10.73
C THR A 131 3.46 15.37 -12.18
N THR A 132 2.40 14.65 -12.54
CA THR A 132 2.21 14.05 -13.86
C THR A 132 0.94 14.54 -14.56
N CYS A 133 0.09 15.36 -13.90
CA CYS A 133 -1.19 15.79 -14.45
C CYS A 133 -1.12 16.60 -15.76
N ASP A 134 -0.01 17.30 -15.98
CA ASP A 134 0.22 18.10 -17.20
C ASP A 134 0.98 17.33 -18.28
N LEU A 135 1.30 16.05 -18.05
CA LEU A 135 1.94 15.19 -19.05
C LEU A 135 0.88 14.55 -19.96
N GLU A 136 1.35 13.89 -21.01
CA GLU A 136 0.49 12.98 -21.76
C GLU A 136 -0.03 11.84 -20.89
N ASP A 137 -1.24 11.38 -21.16
CA ASP A 137 -1.96 10.35 -20.39
C ASP A 137 -1.14 9.06 -20.17
N ILE A 138 -0.34 8.65 -21.17
CA ILE A 138 0.55 7.48 -21.06
C ILE A 138 1.67 7.64 -20.01
N ARG A 139 1.94 8.87 -19.58
CA ARG A 139 2.95 9.25 -18.59
C ARG A 139 2.34 9.56 -17.22
N TYR A 140 1.03 9.39 -17.04
CA TYR A 140 0.37 9.57 -15.75
C TYR A 140 0.87 8.56 -14.72
N GLY A 141 1.10 9.03 -13.49
CA GLY A 141 1.49 8.20 -12.37
C GLY A 141 0.77 8.60 -11.09
N CYS A 142 0.89 7.77 -10.07
CA CYS A 142 0.22 7.94 -8.79
C CYS A 142 1.20 8.37 -7.69
N GLU A 143 0.83 9.32 -6.85
CA GLU A 143 1.57 9.52 -5.60
C GLU A 143 1.26 8.37 -4.63
N ILE A 144 2.29 7.78 -4.02
CA ILE A 144 2.13 6.82 -2.92
C ILE A 144 2.84 7.35 -1.68
N VAL A 145 2.14 7.33 -0.55
CA VAL A 145 2.65 7.76 0.76
C VAL A 145 2.62 6.57 1.72
N VAL A 146 3.79 6.22 2.26
CA VAL A 146 3.99 5.00 3.05
C VAL A 146 4.23 5.36 4.52
N ARG A 147 3.58 4.63 5.43
CA ARG A 147 3.74 4.80 6.89
C ARG A 147 4.90 3.93 7.40
N PRO A 148 5.53 4.30 8.54
CA PRO A 148 6.57 3.46 9.16
C PRO A 148 6.10 2.03 9.44
N ASP A 149 4.86 1.85 9.89
CA ASP A 149 4.28 0.53 10.19
C ASP A 149 4.27 -0.40 8.96
N THR A 150 4.14 0.14 7.75
CA THR A 150 4.27 -0.63 6.52
C THR A 150 5.67 -1.26 6.39
N ILE A 151 6.72 -0.57 6.82
CA ILE A 151 8.09 -1.13 6.82
C ILE A 151 8.23 -2.25 7.85
N VAL A 152 7.54 -2.14 8.99
CA VAL A 152 7.50 -3.21 10.00
C VAL A 152 6.85 -4.47 9.45
N TYR A 153 5.70 -4.33 8.77
CA TYR A 153 5.03 -5.46 8.13
C TYR A 153 5.85 -6.05 6.99
N LEU A 154 6.57 -5.23 6.23
CA LEU A 154 7.49 -5.68 5.19
C LEU A 154 8.62 -6.53 5.77
N ALA A 155 9.25 -6.06 6.85
CA ALA A 155 10.28 -6.82 7.56
C ALA A 155 9.73 -8.16 8.08
N CYS A 156 8.54 -8.15 8.69
CA CYS A 156 7.88 -9.37 9.18
C CYS A 156 7.53 -10.34 8.04
N SER A 157 7.14 -9.84 6.86
CA SER A 157 6.88 -10.65 5.66
C SER A 157 8.14 -11.41 5.23
N ILE A 158 9.25 -10.69 5.07
CA ILE A 158 10.55 -11.27 4.70
C ILE A 158 11.02 -12.27 5.77
N ILE A 159 10.94 -11.89 7.04
CA ILE A 159 11.27 -12.77 8.18
C ILE A 159 10.46 -14.06 8.14
N ASN A 160 9.15 -14.00 7.86
CA ASN A 160 8.29 -15.18 7.83
C ASN A 160 8.77 -16.24 6.81
N HIS A 161 9.40 -15.83 5.72
CA HIS A 161 9.95 -16.73 4.71
C HIS A 161 11.32 -17.30 5.07
N ILE A 162 12.15 -16.58 5.82
CA ILE A 162 13.52 -17.00 6.14
C ILE A 162 13.72 -17.48 7.59
N ARG A 163 12.73 -17.33 8.47
CA ARG A 163 12.83 -17.65 9.92
C ARG A 163 13.27 -19.08 10.24
N GLN A 164 13.07 -20.03 9.33
CA GLN A 164 13.51 -21.42 9.53
C GLN A 164 15.00 -21.63 9.20
N ASN A 165 15.65 -20.63 8.59
CA ASN A 165 17.05 -20.65 8.19
C ASN A 165 17.75 -19.35 8.59
N THR A 166 17.77 -19.05 9.89
CA THR A 166 18.43 -17.87 10.47
C THR A 166 19.93 -17.84 10.13
N GLN A 167 20.58 -19.00 10.02
CA GLN A 167 21.98 -19.09 9.60
C GLN A 167 22.19 -18.48 8.21
N LYS A 168 21.34 -18.83 7.23
CA LYS A 168 21.41 -18.24 5.89
C LYS A 168 21.16 -16.73 5.91
N LEU A 169 20.25 -16.24 6.75
CA LEU A 169 20.06 -14.80 6.94
C LEU A 169 21.35 -14.13 7.46
N GLN A 170 22.00 -14.71 8.48
CA GLN A 170 23.29 -14.22 8.99
C GLN A 170 24.38 -14.26 7.92
N GLU A 171 24.45 -15.31 7.10
CA GLU A 171 25.42 -15.43 5.99
C GLU A 171 25.21 -14.35 4.92
N ILE A 172 23.96 -14.04 4.57
CA ILE A 172 23.65 -13.01 3.56
C ILE A 172 23.95 -11.60 4.10
N ILE A 173 23.68 -11.34 5.38
CA ILE A 173 24.00 -10.08 6.06
C ILE A 173 25.51 -9.93 6.21
N GLY A 174 26.22 -10.96 6.68
CA GLY A 174 27.65 -10.90 6.96
C GLY A 174 28.00 -10.06 8.18
N SER A 175 29.29 -9.84 8.42
CA SER A 175 29.82 -9.16 9.61
C SER A 175 30.27 -7.72 9.38
N ASP A 176 30.17 -7.20 8.14
CA ASP A 176 30.68 -5.86 7.78
C ASP A 176 30.06 -4.75 8.65
N PHE A 177 28.83 -4.96 9.11
CA PHE A 177 28.04 -4.00 9.87
C PHE A 177 28.31 -4.00 11.37
N ASP A 178 29.05 -4.98 11.89
CA ASP A 178 29.39 -5.06 13.34
C ASP A 178 30.38 -3.96 13.76
N SER A 179 31.01 -3.30 12.78
CA SER A 179 31.87 -2.14 12.98
C SER A 179 31.11 -0.86 13.30
N ILE A 180 29.83 -0.76 12.93
CA ILE A 180 28.97 0.40 13.24
C ILE A 180 28.67 0.38 14.75
N GLN A 181 29.20 1.36 15.48
CA GLN A 181 29.02 1.44 16.94
C GLN A 181 27.73 2.16 17.29
N ASP A 182 27.43 3.24 16.57
CA ASP A 182 26.22 4.04 16.77
C ASP A 182 25.41 4.18 15.48
N TRP A 183 24.35 3.37 15.39
CA TRP A 183 23.39 3.44 14.29
C TRP A 183 22.64 4.77 14.22
N THR A 184 22.59 5.56 15.30
CA THR A 184 21.91 6.86 15.32
C THR A 184 22.74 7.97 14.67
N GLU A 185 24.06 7.78 14.52
CA GLU A 185 24.98 8.74 13.89
C GLU A 185 25.07 8.50 12.37
N PRO A 186 24.54 9.42 11.52
CA PRO A 186 24.57 9.27 10.07
C PRO A 186 25.97 8.97 9.51
N ARG A 187 27.03 9.57 10.07
CA ARG A 187 28.40 9.40 9.57
C ARG A 187 28.91 7.98 9.69
N GLU A 188 28.41 7.20 10.66
CA GLU A 188 28.80 5.80 10.83
C GLU A 188 28.03 4.87 9.88
N VAL A 189 26.77 5.19 9.57
CA VAL A 189 25.91 4.33 8.74
C VAL A 189 26.09 4.60 7.24
N MET A 190 26.31 5.86 6.85
CA MET A 190 26.41 6.27 5.45
C MET A 190 27.43 5.49 4.60
N PRO A 191 28.64 5.14 5.09
CA PRO A 191 29.60 4.33 4.35
C PRO A 191 29.05 2.94 3.94
N TYR A 192 28.05 2.43 4.66
CA TYR A 192 27.50 1.10 4.46
C TYR A 192 26.23 1.05 3.60
N LEU A 193 25.73 2.18 3.09
CA LEU A 193 24.44 2.21 2.37
C LEU A 193 24.40 1.29 1.15
N LEU A 194 25.46 1.22 0.36
CA LEU A 194 25.53 0.31 -0.79
C LEU A 194 25.61 -1.16 -0.36
N SER A 195 26.26 -1.45 0.78
CA SER A 195 26.29 -2.79 1.36
C SER A 195 24.92 -3.20 1.91
N ILE A 196 24.21 -2.30 2.60
CA ILE A 196 22.82 -2.47 3.06
C ILE A 196 21.92 -2.83 1.87
N VAL A 197 22.00 -2.05 0.80
CA VAL A 197 21.28 -2.33 -0.44
C VAL A 197 21.63 -3.71 -1.00
N GLY A 198 22.92 -4.05 -1.05
CA GLY A 198 23.39 -5.34 -1.55
C GLY A 198 22.83 -6.52 -0.76
N VAL A 199 22.69 -6.39 0.56
CA VAL A 199 22.05 -7.40 1.42
C VAL A 199 20.57 -7.53 1.08
N ILE A 200 19.83 -6.42 0.97
CA ILE A 200 18.39 -6.45 0.64
C ILE A 200 18.18 -7.07 -0.75
N ASP A 201 19.04 -6.76 -1.72
CA ASP A 201 18.99 -7.33 -3.07
C ASP A 201 19.25 -8.85 -3.05
N ARG A 202 20.29 -9.32 -2.34
CA ARG A 202 20.57 -10.77 -2.22
C ARG A 202 19.44 -11.52 -1.53
N LEU A 203 18.89 -10.96 -0.44
CA LEU A 203 17.72 -11.54 0.23
C LEU A 203 16.50 -11.57 -0.70
N SER A 204 16.28 -10.51 -1.48
CA SER A 204 15.18 -10.46 -2.44
C SER A 204 15.34 -11.56 -3.49
N LEU A 205 16.54 -11.74 -4.06
CA LEU A 205 16.82 -12.80 -5.04
C LEU A 205 16.58 -14.20 -4.45
N ASP A 206 17.05 -14.44 -3.23
CA ASP A 206 16.89 -15.73 -2.56
C ASP A 206 15.42 -16.07 -2.27
N LEU A 207 14.61 -15.04 -2.00
CA LEU A 207 13.20 -15.17 -1.66
C LEU A 207 12.26 -15.02 -2.87
N LEU A 208 12.78 -14.83 -4.09
CA LEU A 208 11.98 -14.63 -5.31
C LEU A 208 10.83 -15.64 -5.49
N PRO A 209 11.01 -16.96 -5.27
CA PRO A 209 9.94 -17.94 -5.40
C PRO A 209 8.82 -17.78 -4.37
N TYR A 210 9.08 -17.09 -3.26
CA TYR A 210 8.19 -16.98 -2.11
C TYR A 210 7.51 -15.61 -1.99
N GLN A 211 7.84 -14.65 -2.85
CA GLN A 211 7.24 -13.32 -2.83
C GLN A 211 5.71 -13.39 -2.82
N GLN A 212 5.10 -12.61 -1.93
CA GLN A 212 3.66 -12.72 -1.66
C GLN A 212 2.96 -11.35 -1.73
N PRO A 213 1.64 -11.32 -2.01
CA PRO A 213 0.86 -10.09 -2.01
C PRO A 213 1.01 -9.33 -0.68
N PHE A 214 1.34 -8.04 -0.77
CA PHE A 214 1.68 -7.22 0.39
C PHE A 214 0.86 -5.94 0.47
N LEU A 215 0.71 -5.23 -0.65
CA LEU A 215 0.03 -3.94 -0.70
C LEU A 215 -0.96 -3.88 -1.86
N ILE A 216 -2.20 -3.50 -1.57
CA ILE A 216 -3.25 -3.21 -2.55
C ILE A 216 -3.22 -1.70 -2.85
N GLN A 217 -2.88 -1.34 -4.09
CA GLN A 217 -2.90 0.01 -4.61
C GLN A 217 -3.97 0.15 -5.71
N PRO A 218 -5.23 0.43 -5.35
CA PRO A 218 -6.20 0.83 -6.35
C PRO A 218 -5.89 2.23 -6.88
N ILE A 219 -6.17 2.38 -8.17
CA ILE A 219 -6.08 3.66 -8.85
C ILE A 219 -7.49 4.20 -9.13
N TRP A 220 -7.65 5.51 -9.04
CA TRP A 220 -8.83 6.21 -9.54
C TRP A 220 -8.41 7.31 -10.51
N LYS A 221 -8.77 7.15 -11.78
CA LYS A 221 -8.35 8.01 -12.88
C LYS A 221 -9.31 9.18 -13.10
N THR A 222 -8.75 10.38 -13.23
CA THR A 222 -9.48 11.61 -13.55
C THR A 222 -9.13 12.14 -14.95
N GLU A 223 -9.97 13.05 -15.46
CA GLU A 223 -9.64 13.86 -16.63
C GLU A 223 -8.59 14.92 -16.22
N GLY A 224 -7.31 14.58 -16.37
CA GLY A 224 -6.19 15.41 -15.90
C GLY A 224 -6.31 15.72 -14.41
N LYS A 225 -6.17 17.00 -14.04
CA LYS A 225 -6.30 17.48 -12.64
C LYS A 225 -7.76 17.77 -12.22
N SER A 226 -8.75 17.48 -13.07
CA SER A 226 -10.15 17.79 -12.74
C SER A 226 -10.71 16.89 -11.64
N SER A 227 -11.85 17.29 -11.07
CA SER A 227 -12.63 16.45 -10.15
C SER A 227 -13.47 15.38 -10.85
N LYS A 228 -13.40 15.28 -12.19
CA LYS A 228 -14.18 14.33 -12.99
C LYS A 228 -13.40 13.06 -13.21
N LEU A 229 -14.03 11.93 -12.90
CA LEU A 229 -13.50 10.62 -13.26
C LEU A 229 -13.47 10.45 -14.78
N ALA A 230 -12.40 9.88 -15.29
CA ALA A 230 -12.35 9.40 -16.68
C ALA A 230 -13.42 8.32 -16.91
N GLU A 231 -13.74 8.00 -18.16
CA GLU A 231 -14.71 6.92 -18.42
C GLU A 231 -14.22 5.59 -17.85
N GLN A 232 -12.99 5.21 -18.19
CA GLN A 232 -12.24 4.09 -17.63
C GLN A 232 -11.41 4.58 -16.45
N CYS A 233 -11.88 4.35 -15.22
CA CYS A 233 -11.33 5.05 -14.06
C CYS A 233 -10.83 4.19 -12.91
N LEU A 234 -11.21 2.92 -12.79
CA LEU A 234 -10.81 2.12 -11.64
C LEU A 234 -10.05 0.86 -12.05
N ASP A 235 -8.99 0.56 -11.33
CA ASP A 235 -8.28 -0.72 -11.38
C ASP A 235 -7.48 -0.95 -10.09
N VAL A 236 -6.91 -2.14 -9.93
CA VAL A 236 -6.13 -2.54 -8.76
C VAL A 236 -4.77 -3.08 -9.18
N PHE A 237 -3.73 -2.43 -8.65
CA PHE A 237 -2.36 -2.93 -8.66
C PHE A 237 -2.06 -3.52 -7.29
N VAL A 238 -1.51 -4.72 -7.24
CA VAL A 238 -1.06 -5.38 -6.02
C VAL A 238 0.45 -5.47 -6.08
N TRP A 239 1.14 -5.00 -5.06
CA TRP A 239 2.58 -5.16 -4.93
C TRP A 239 2.88 -6.42 -4.14
N SER A 240 3.83 -7.22 -4.62
CA SER A 240 4.50 -8.20 -3.76
C SER A 240 5.34 -7.48 -2.71
N ASP A 241 5.61 -8.15 -1.60
CA ASP A 241 6.54 -7.67 -0.58
C ASP A 241 7.91 -7.33 -1.18
N LEU A 242 8.47 -8.21 -2.01
CA LEU A 242 9.76 -7.99 -2.65
C LEU A 242 9.73 -6.86 -3.69
N ALA A 243 8.71 -6.77 -4.53
CA ALA A 243 8.58 -5.65 -5.48
C ALA A 243 8.43 -4.30 -4.74
N PHE A 244 7.72 -4.29 -3.61
CA PHE A 244 7.56 -3.09 -2.80
C PHE A 244 8.90 -2.55 -2.27
N THR A 245 9.90 -3.41 -2.00
CA THR A 245 11.25 -2.96 -1.60
C THR A 245 11.88 -1.99 -2.60
N ARG A 246 11.62 -2.19 -3.91
CA ARG A 246 12.24 -1.41 -4.99
C ARG A 246 11.87 0.06 -4.92
N LEU A 247 10.69 0.39 -4.37
CA LEU A 247 10.22 1.76 -4.20
C LEU A 247 11.22 2.65 -3.45
N PHE A 248 11.93 2.12 -2.46
CA PHE A 248 12.93 2.88 -1.70
C PHE A 248 14.36 2.38 -1.88
N VAL A 249 14.58 1.10 -2.19
CA VAL A 249 15.94 0.55 -2.41
C VAL A 249 16.58 1.12 -3.69
N ASP A 250 15.82 1.23 -4.79
CA ASP A 250 16.39 1.73 -6.04
C ASP A 250 16.71 3.23 -5.97
N LEU A 251 15.95 3.99 -5.18
CA LEU A 251 16.27 5.39 -4.87
C LEU A 251 17.48 5.49 -3.93
N THR A 252 17.56 4.61 -2.93
CA THR A 252 18.73 4.53 -2.03
C THR A 252 20.01 4.27 -2.83
N LYS A 253 19.99 3.38 -3.84
CA LYS A 253 21.14 3.14 -4.74
C LYS A 253 21.63 4.41 -5.44
N PHE A 254 20.68 5.22 -5.89
CA PHE A 254 20.97 6.47 -6.59
C PHE A 254 21.47 7.54 -5.61
N GLU A 255 20.73 7.77 -4.53
CA GLU A 255 20.98 8.80 -3.54
C GLU A 255 22.26 8.55 -2.74
N ALA A 256 22.60 7.29 -2.41
CA ALA A 256 23.81 6.95 -1.66
C ALA A 256 25.12 7.39 -2.34
N ARG A 257 25.08 7.70 -3.64
CA ARG A 257 26.24 8.17 -4.41
C ARG A 257 26.39 9.69 -4.46
N ILE A 258 25.32 10.42 -4.13
CA ILE A 258 25.22 11.87 -4.35
C ILE A 258 24.84 12.64 -3.09
N GLU A 259 24.03 12.06 -2.22
CA GLU A 259 23.51 12.71 -1.03
C GLU A 259 24.52 12.65 0.12
N LYS A 260 24.61 13.76 0.86
CA LYS A 260 25.43 13.86 2.08
C LYS A 260 24.64 13.60 3.36
N THR A 261 23.34 13.37 3.23
CA THR A 261 22.41 13.21 4.35
C THR A 261 21.50 12.01 4.12
N ILE A 262 20.92 11.48 5.20
CA ILE A 262 19.99 10.36 5.12
C ILE A 262 18.59 10.89 4.81
N SER A 263 18.12 10.64 3.58
CA SER A 263 16.76 10.91 3.16
C SER A 263 15.76 9.94 3.81
N ARG A 264 14.46 10.18 3.59
CA ARG A 264 13.38 9.29 4.05
C ARG A 264 13.46 7.89 3.41
N GLN A 265 13.85 7.83 2.15
CA GLN A 265 14.01 6.62 1.35
C GLN A 265 15.20 5.81 1.86
N ILE A 266 16.36 6.47 2.01
CA ILE A 266 17.57 5.87 2.60
C ILE A 266 17.26 5.34 4.01
N ARG A 267 16.59 6.15 4.84
CA ARG A 267 16.19 5.75 6.18
C ARG A 267 15.29 4.51 6.17
N SER A 268 14.37 4.41 5.23
CA SER A 268 13.48 3.24 5.11
C SER A 268 14.26 1.98 4.73
N ALA A 269 15.31 2.10 3.90
CA ALA A 269 16.24 1.01 3.64
C ALA A 269 17.04 0.61 4.89
N ILE A 270 17.53 1.59 5.65
CA ILE A 270 18.21 1.34 6.93
C ILE A 270 17.28 0.66 7.94
N TRP A 271 16.03 1.12 8.07
CA TRP A 271 15.04 0.51 8.97
C TRP A 271 14.76 -0.94 8.61
N LEU A 272 14.48 -1.24 7.34
CA LEU A 272 14.26 -2.61 6.90
C LEU A 272 15.49 -3.48 7.20
N PHE A 273 16.68 -3.01 6.79
CA PHE A 273 17.92 -3.74 7.03
C PHE A 273 18.15 -3.99 8.53
N LYS A 274 18.03 -2.95 9.36
CA LYS A 274 18.30 -3.06 10.80
C LYS A 274 17.34 -4.03 11.47
N MET A 275 16.07 -4.06 11.06
CA MET A 275 15.10 -5.06 11.54
C MET A 275 15.52 -6.48 11.15
N LEU A 276 15.98 -6.70 9.90
CA LEU A 276 16.46 -8.02 9.46
C LEU A 276 17.74 -8.45 10.20
N ASP A 277 18.67 -7.52 10.42
CA ASP A 277 19.89 -7.74 11.20
C ASP A 277 19.59 -8.06 12.68
N ASP A 278 18.72 -7.29 13.33
CA ASP A 278 18.28 -7.57 14.70
C ASP A 278 17.60 -8.94 14.79
N PHE A 279 16.72 -9.28 13.84
CA PHE A 279 16.09 -10.60 13.80
C PHE A 279 17.13 -11.72 13.64
N SER A 280 18.13 -11.51 12.78
CA SER A 280 19.19 -12.51 12.56
C SER A 280 19.99 -12.82 13.84
N LYS A 281 20.11 -11.85 14.75
CA LYS A 281 20.90 -11.94 15.99
C LYS A 281 20.06 -12.34 17.21
N GLN A 282 18.78 -11.95 17.24
CA GLN A 282 17.94 -12.01 18.44
C GLN A 282 16.61 -12.74 18.21
N GLU A 283 16.31 -13.17 16.97
CA GLU A 283 15.04 -13.78 16.53
C GLU A 283 13.80 -12.91 16.77
N ARG A 284 13.99 -11.64 17.14
CA ARG A 284 12.94 -10.64 17.34
C ARG A 284 13.45 -9.24 16.99
N ILE A 285 12.53 -8.36 16.60
CA ILE A 285 12.82 -6.97 16.23
C ILE A 285 12.19 -6.00 17.24
N ASN A 286 12.95 -5.00 17.68
CA ASN A 286 12.40 -3.87 18.42
C ASN A 286 12.08 -2.70 17.46
N HIS A 287 11.05 -2.90 16.63
CA HIS A 287 10.70 -1.97 15.57
C HIS A 287 10.46 -0.53 16.05
N ARG A 288 9.85 -0.33 17.24
CA ARG A 288 9.64 1.01 17.81
C ARG A 288 10.96 1.72 18.08
N LYS A 289 11.87 1.03 18.78
CA LYS A 289 13.21 1.57 19.05
C LYS A 289 13.93 1.95 17.76
N ILE A 290 13.88 1.09 16.74
CA ILE A 290 14.49 1.35 15.43
C ILE A 290 13.87 2.60 14.78
N ILE A 291 12.55 2.68 14.67
CA ILE A 291 11.86 3.81 14.01
C ILE A 291 12.08 5.14 14.75
N ASP A 292 12.06 5.11 16.08
CA ASP A 292 12.18 6.32 16.91
C ASP A 292 13.62 6.82 16.97
N GLN A 293 14.60 5.92 17.15
CA GLN A 293 16.01 6.30 17.30
C GLN A 293 16.69 6.57 15.97
N LEU A 294 16.36 5.81 14.92
CA LEU A 294 16.97 5.94 13.61
C LEU A 294 16.19 6.93 12.72
N SER A 295 15.83 8.09 13.27
CA SER A 295 15.03 9.09 12.56
C SER A 295 15.87 9.99 11.64
N TYR A 296 17.17 10.14 11.93
CA TYR A 296 18.15 10.90 11.17
C TYR A 296 17.70 12.33 10.83
N ASN A 297 17.14 13.04 11.81
CA ASN A 297 16.59 14.41 11.67
C ASN A 297 15.41 14.55 10.69
N THR A 298 14.78 13.43 10.30
CA THR A 298 13.54 13.44 9.53
C THR A 298 12.35 13.07 10.43
N LYS A 299 11.19 13.68 10.19
CA LYS A 299 9.97 13.26 10.91
C LYS A 299 9.64 11.80 10.59
N ASN A 300 9.25 11.05 11.61
CA ASN A 300 8.87 9.63 11.52
C ASN A 300 7.36 9.43 11.28
N ASP A 301 6.60 10.46 10.90
CA ASP A 301 5.17 10.35 10.55
C ASP A 301 4.93 9.55 9.26
N LYS A 302 5.93 9.50 8.39
CA LYS A 302 5.94 8.79 7.10
C LYS A 302 7.27 8.08 6.96
N ALA A 303 7.26 6.87 6.41
CA ALA A 303 8.47 6.19 5.97
C ALA A 303 9.05 6.96 4.77
N PHE A 304 8.29 7.06 3.68
CA PHE A 304 8.62 7.82 2.48
C PHE A 304 7.35 8.18 1.68
N ALA A 305 7.51 9.01 0.66
CA ALA A 305 6.49 9.29 -0.34
C ALA A 305 7.13 9.38 -1.73
N LEU A 306 6.48 8.83 -2.75
CA LEU A 306 6.96 8.87 -4.13
C LEU A 306 5.90 9.48 -5.03
N SER A 307 6.34 10.33 -5.94
CA SER A 307 5.48 10.95 -6.93
C SER A 307 5.19 10.03 -8.12
N GLY A 308 4.18 10.42 -8.91
CA GLY A 308 3.77 9.78 -10.15
C GLY A 308 4.90 9.64 -11.16
N LYS A 309 5.82 10.60 -11.23
CA LYS A 309 7.04 10.51 -12.07
C LYS A 309 7.90 9.28 -11.74
N ILE A 310 7.89 8.86 -10.47
CA ILE A 310 8.64 7.70 -10.01
C ILE A 310 7.79 6.44 -10.19
N THR A 311 6.57 6.41 -9.66
CA THR A 311 5.72 5.21 -9.65
C THR A 311 5.28 4.75 -11.04
N ASN A 312 5.09 5.68 -12.00
CA ASN A 312 4.78 5.33 -13.38
C ASN A 312 5.80 4.34 -13.95
N ARG A 313 7.10 4.49 -13.65
CA ARG A 313 8.15 3.60 -14.17
C ARG A 313 7.96 2.13 -13.77
N TYR A 314 7.34 1.88 -12.63
CA TYR A 314 7.07 0.54 -12.11
C TYR A 314 5.70 0.00 -12.51
N MET A 315 4.71 0.88 -12.71
CA MET A 315 3.32 0.51 -12.98
C MET A 315 2.91 0.61 -14.46
N ARG A 316 3.75 1.22 -15.30
CA ARG A 316 3.43 1.54 -16.70
C ARG A 316 2.99 0.28 -17.44
N SER A 317 1.75 0.32 -17.89
CA SER A 317 1.06 -0.78 -18.56
C SER A 317 -0.17 -0.24 -19.29
N GLU A 318 -0.76 -1.06 -20.16
CA GLU A 318 -2.04 -0.72 -20.79
C GLU A 318 -3.13 -0.52 -19.74
N ILE A 319 -3.10 -1.28 -18.63
CA ILE A 319 -4.09 -1.16 -17.55
C ILE A 319 -3.94 0.17 -16.79
N LEU A 320 -2.71 0.66 -16.59
CA LEU A 320 -2.49 1.99 -16.00
C LEU A 320 -3.03 3.08 -16.94
N HIS A 321 -2.79 2.94 -18.24
CA HIS A 321 -3.28 3.89 -19.23
C HIS A 321 -4.80 3.85 -19.39
N ARG A 322 -5.40 2.65 -19.39
CA ARG A 322 -6.83 2.38 -19.57
C ARG A 322 -7.33 1.41 -18.49
N PRO A 323 -7.68 1.92 -17.30
CA PRO A 323 -8.26 1.13 -16.22
C PRO A 323 -9.47 0.30 -16.70
N ARG A 324 -9.66 -0.90 -16.16
CA ARG A 324 -10.66 -1.84 -16.70
C ARG A 324 -12.10 -1.59 -16.23
N ILE A 325 -12.29 -0.82 -15.16
CA ILE A 325 -13.61 -0.53 -14.59
C ILE A 325 -14.05 0.88 -14.95
N ASN A 326 -15.26 1.00 -15.51
CA ASN A 326 -15.83 2.27 -15.92
C ASN A 326 -16.47 3.02 -14.75
N LYS A 327 -16.57 4.34 -14.85
CA LYS A 327 -17.20 5.19 -13.82
C LYS A 327 -18.67 4.83 -13.58
N SER A 328 -19.37 4.35 -14.61
CA SER A 328 -20.77 3.91 -14.53
C SER A 328 -20.96 2.65 -13.67
N GLU A 329 -19.89 1.86 -13.47
CA GLU A 329 -19.91 0.61 -12.73
C GLU A 329 -19.72 0.81 -11.22
N ILE A 330 -19.33 2.00 -10.77
CA ILE A 330 -19.18 2.31 -9.33
C ILE A 330 -20.47 2.03 -8.55
N ARG A 331 -21.63 2.21 -9.21
CA ARG A 331 -22.96 1.91 -8.63
C ARG A 331 -23.19 0.42 -8.34
N GLU A 332 -22.40 -0.46 -8.96
CA GLU A 332 -22.43 -1.91 -8.72
C GLU A 332 -21.45 -2.33 -7.61
N ILE A 333 -20.60 -1.40 -7.15
CA ILE A 333 -19.63 -1.59 -6.06
C ILE A 333 -20.18 -0.98 -4.76
N ILE A 334 -20.71 0.24 -4.85
CA ILE A 334 -21.36 0.96 -3.75
C ILE A 334 -22.87 0.71 -3.82
N LEU A 335 -23.39 -0.08 -2.89
CA LEU A 335 -24.73 -0.66 -2.97
C LEU A 335 -25.68 -0.03 -1.95
N GLY A 336 -26.99 -0.22 -2.16
CA GLY A 336 -28.03 0.06 -1.16
C GLY A 336 -28.15 1.52 -0.73
N GLY A 337 -27.77 2.47 -1.60
CA GLY A 337 -27.80 3.89 -1.28
C GLY A 337 -26.61 4.38 -0.46
N GLY A 338 -25.56 3.57 -0.30
CA GLY A 338 -24.35 3.92 0.45
C GLY A 338 -23.63 5.18 -0.03
N GLN A 339 -23.77 5.53 -1.31
CA GLN A 339 -23.25 6.79 -1.85
C GLN A 339 -23.83 8.03 -1.16
N ASN A 340 -25.05 7.92 -0.59
CA ASN A 340 -25.68 9.02 0.15
C ASN A 340 -25.10 9.19 1.57
N LEU A 341 -24.31 8.21 2.04
CA LEU A 341 -23.64 8.24 3.33
C LEU A 341 -22.18 8.72 3.23
N LEU A 342 -21.63 8.81 2.02
CA LEU A 342 -20.30 9.37 1.78
C LEU A 342 -20.22 10.79 2.32
N SER A 343 -19.23 11.02 3.19
CA SER A 343 -18.96 12.34 3.76
C SER A 343 -17.61 12.84 3.24
N PRO A 344 -17.56 13.42 2.03
CA PRO A 344 -16.31 13.95 1.47
C PRO A 344 -15.74 15.02 2.41
N GLU A 345 -14.41 15.11 2.49
CA GLU A 345 -13.77 16.19 3.23
C GLU A 345 -14.15 17.53 2.61
N ARG A 346 -14.77 18.39 3.42
CA ARG A 346 -15.07 19.78 3.08
C ARG A 346 -13.78 20.59 3.05
N ARG A 347 -12.98 20.43 2.00
CA ARG A 347 -11.83 21.31 1.75
C ARG A 347 -12.33 22.58 1.05
N PHE A 348 -11.85 23.73 1.50
CA PHE A 348 -12.36 25.04 1.06
C PHE A 348 -12.17 25.27 -0.45
N ASP A 349 -11.05 24.80 -1.00
CA ASP A 349 -10.76 24.80 -2.44
C ASP A 349 -11.78 23.98 -3.24
N ALA A 350 -12.16 22.79 -2.76
CA ALA A 350 -13.18 21.97 -3.38
C ALA A 350 -14.58 22.62 -3.34
N ILE A 351 -14.88 23.38 -2.29
CA ILE A 351 -16.13 24.16 -2.20
C ILE A 351 -16.08 25.29 -3.25
N ILE A 352 -15.01 26.08 -3.30
CA ILE A 352 -14.86 27.18 -4.25
C ILE A 352 -14.97 26.69 -5.70
N TYR A 353 -14.28 25.61 -6.05
CA TYR A 353 -14.28 25.08 -7.42
C TYR A 353 -15.65 24.55 -7.87
N ASN A 354 -16.40 23.92 -6.97
CA ASN A 354 -17.71 23.34 -7.27
C ASN A 354 -18.89 24.32 -7.08
N SER A 355 -18.61 25.56 -6.67
CA SER A 355 -19.58 26.65 -6.53
C SER A 355 -19.28 27.75 -7.55
N PRO A 356 -19.52 27.51 -8.86
CA PRO A 356 -19.26 28.50 -9.92
C PRO A 356 -20.06 29.80 -9.73
N ASP A 357 -21.15 29.75 -8.96
CA ASP A 357 -21.97 30.87 -8.55
C ASP A 357 -21.24 31.89 -7.66
N LEU A 358 -20.17 31.50 -6.96
CA LEU A 358 -19.37 32.42 -6.13
C LEU A 358 -18.69 33.55 -6.91
N PHE A 359 -18.54 33.38 -8.22
CA PHE A 359 -17.86 34.34 -9.10
C PHE A 359 -18.77 34.91 -10.17
N ASN A 360 -20.06 34.54 -10.18
CA ASN A 360 -21.04 35.18 -11.02
C ASN A 360 -21.35 36.54 -10.40
N LEU A 361 -20.95 37.61 -11.07
CA LEU A 361 -21.42 38.95 -10.73
C LEU A 361 -22.93 38.96 -10.93
N GLU A 362 -23.69 39.22 -9.86
CA GLU A 362 -25.11 39.54 -10.00
C GLU A 362 -25.22 40.77 -10.93
N GLU A 363 -25.72 40.57 -12.15
CA GLU A 363 -26.24 41.66 -12.98
C GLU A 363 -27.50 42.20 -12.30
N GLY A 364 -27.34 42.94 -11.21
CA GLY A 364 -28.49 43.25 -10.36
C GLY A 364 -28.25 44.02 -9.07
N ALA A 365 -27.09 44.66 -8.86
CA ALA A 365 -26.97 45.71 -7.85
C ALA A 365 -26.91 47.07 -8.55
N LYS A 366 -28.08 47.70 -8.69
CA LYS A 366 -28.18 49.15 -8.94
C LYS A 366 -27.81 49.92 -7.69
#